data_AF-A0A8C6RX53-F1
#
_entry.id   AF-A0A8C6RX53-F1
#
_cell.length_a   1.000
_cell.length_b   1.000
_cell.length_c   1.000
_cell.angle_alpha   90.00
_cell.angle_beta   90.00
_cell.angle_gamma   90.00
#
_symmetry.space_group_name_H-M   'P 1'
#
loop_
_entity.id
_entity.type
_entity.pdbx_description
1 polymer ?
#
loop_
_entity_poly.entity_id
_entity_poly.type
_entity_poly.pdbx_seq_one_letter_code
_entity_poly.pdbx_strand_id
1 'polypeptide(L)'
;PSGRFGSALAVLDFNKDGLPDLAVGAPSVGSEQLTYKGAVYVYYGSKQGRLSPSPNVTISCQDTYCNLGWTLLAADADGDGQPDLVIGSPFAPGGGKQRGIVAAFYSLSPGKVMVSSQ
;
A
#
# COMPACT_ATOMS: atom_id res chain seq x y z
N PRO A 1 -18.86 -4.96 1.87
CA PRO A 1 -17.56 -4.91 1.16
C PRO A 1 -16.58 -5.95 1.72
N SER A 2 -16.34 -7.02 0.96
CA SER A 2 -15.43 -8.13 1.26
C SER A 2 -14.00 -7.76 0.89
N GLY A 3 -13.27 -7.22 1.87
CA GLY A 3 -11.87 -6.85 1.66
C GLY A 3 -11.02 -6.79 2.92
N ARG A 4 -11.65 -6.83 4.11
CA ARG A 4 -11.00 -6.50 5.40
C ARG A 4 -10.29 -5.14 5.34
N PHE A 5 -10.94 -4.17 4.70
CA PHE A 5 -10.48 -2.78 4.68
C PHE A 5 -10.31 -2.27 6.11
N GLY A 6 -9.15 -1.67 6.41
CA GLY A 6 -8.80 -1.23 7.77
C GLY A 6 -8.08 -2.28 8.61
N SER A 7 -7.68 -3.42 8.02
CA SER A 7 -6.93 -4.45 8.74
C SER A 7 -5.49 -4.06 9.10
N ALA A 8 -4.89 -3.14 8.33
CA ALA A 8 -3.59 -2.53 8.59
C ALA A 8 -3.66 -1.05 8.20
N LEU A 9 -2.91 -0.21 8.93
CA LEU A 9 -2.84 1.23 8.72
C LEU A 9 -1.39 1.70 8.75
N ALA A 10 -1.06 2.72 7.96
CA ALA A 10 0.17 3.49 8.08
C ALA A 10 -0.11 4.98 7.80
N VAL A 11 0.67 5.85 8.42
CA VAL A 11 0.60 7.30 8.25
C VAL A 11 1.96 7.81 7.78
N LEU A 12 1.99 8.54 6.68
CA LEU A 12 3.17 9.11 6.05
C LEU A 12 2.76 10.26 5.11
N ASP A 13 3.67 11.15 4.74
CA ASP A 13 3.44 12.13 3.67
C ASP A 13 3.81 11.49 2.33
N PHE A 14 2.87 10.77 1.71
CA PHE A 14 3.14 9.93 0.54
C PHE A 14 3.27 10.78 -0.73
N ASN A 15 2.57 11.91 -0.79
CA ASN A 15 2.55 12.83 -1.93
C ASN A 15 3.51 14.03 -1.78
N LYS A 16 4.20 14.14 -0.64
CA LYS A 16 5.17 15.20 -0.31
C LYS A 16 4.56 16.60 -0.30
N ASP A 17 3.32 16.74 0.18
CA ASP A 17 2.63 18.03 0.29
C ASP A 17 2.73 18.68 1.69
N GLY A 18 3.41 18.01 2.62
CA GLY A 18 3.60 18.43 4.01
C GLY A 18 2.46 18.06 4.94
N LEU A 19 1.48 17.27 4.48
CA LEU A 19 0.37 16.77 5.29
C LEU A 19 0.47 15.25 5.46
N PRO A 20 0.08 14.70 6.63
CA PRO A 20 0.01 13.26 6.80
C PRO A 20 -1.11 12.64 5.95
N ASP A 21 -0.74 11.67 5.11
CA ASP A 21 -1.64 10.81 4.36
C ASP A 21 -1.92 9.50 5.11
N LEU A 22 -3.05 8.85 4.79
CA LEU A 22 -3.45 7.59 5.38
C LEU A 22 -3.42 6.45 4.35
N ALA A 23 -2.57 5.45 4.58
CA ALA A 23 -2.60 4.19 3.85
C ALA A 23 -3.43 3.14 4.61
N VAL A 24 -4.33 2.45 3.91
CA VAL A 24 -5.25 1.47 4.49
C VAL A 24 -5.19 0.14 3.74
N GLY A 25 -4.86 -0.93 4.47
CA GLY A 25 -4.79 -2.29 3.95
C GLY A 25 -6.15 -2.96 3.84
N ALA A 26 -6.35 -3.68 2.73
CA ALA A 26 -7.52 -4.51 2.44
C ALA A 26 -7.08 -5.85 1.81
N PRO A 27 -6.42 -6.74 2.58
CA PRO A 27 -5.78 -7.94 2.06
C PRO A 27 -6.73 -9.03 1.58
N SER A 28 -8.04 -8.91 1.82
CA SER A 28 -9.04 -9.88 1.33
C SER A 28 -9.78 -9.41 0.07
N VAL A 29 -9.36 -8.31 -0.55
CA VAL A 29 -9.92 -7.90 -1.86
C VAL A 29 -9.77 -9.04 -2.87
N GLY A 30 -10.86 -9.36 -3.59
CA GLY A 30 -10.93 -10.48 -4.52
C GLY A 30 -11.25 -11.83 -3.88
N SER A 31 -11.67 -11.87 -2.60
CA SER A 31 -12.07 -13.10 -1.92
C SER A 31 -13.30 -13.77 -2.52
N GLU A 32 -14.21 -13.00 -3.11
CA GLU A 32 -15.43 -13.53 -3.77
C GLU A 32 -15.10 -14.46 -4.95
N GLN A 33 -13.95 -14.23 -5.59
CA GLN A 33 -13.44 -15.08 -6.67
C GLN A 33 -12.39 -16.09 -6.18
N LEU A 34 -12.22 -16.24 -4.86
CA LEU A 34 -11.18 -17.06 -4.22
C LEU A 34 -9.76 -16.70 -4.67
N THR A 35 -9.56 -15.45 -5.13
CA THR A 35 -8.26 -14.98 -5.66
C THR A 35 -7.42 -14.27 -4.62
N TYR A 36 -8.02 -13.61 -3.62
CA TYR A 36 -7.28 -12.96 -2.52
C TYR A 36 -6.10 -12.08 -2.97
N LYS A 37 -6.33 -11.21 -3.96
CA LYS A 37 -5.29 -10.31 -4.49
C LYS A 37 -4.84 -9.30 -3.44
N GLY A 38 -5.77 -8.76 -2.67
CA GLY A 38 -5.51 -7.69 -1.72
C GLY A 38 -5.26 -6.33 -2.38
N ALA A 39 -5.35 -5.28 -1.59
CA ALA A 39 -5.11 -3.90 -2.01
C ALA A 39 -4.66 -3.03 -0.83
N VAL A 40 -4.04 -1.90 -1.16
CA VAL A 40 -3.79 -0.78 -0.25
C VAL A 40 -4.37 0.48 -0.89
N TYR A 41 -5.09 1.25 -0.09
CA TYR A 41 -5.72 2.50 -0.50
C TYR A 41 -5.08 3.66 0.24
N VAL A 42 -4.59 4.66 -0.49
CA VAL A 42 -3.99 5.87 0.10
C VAL A 42 -4.94 7.04 -0.05
N TYR A 43 -5.20 7.71 1.06
CA TYR A 43 -6.02 8.92 1.14
C TYR A 43 -5.11 10.07 1.52
N TYR A 44 -5.06 11.09 0.67
CA TYR A 44 -4.24 12.26 0.96
C TYR A 44 -4.84 13.09 2.07
N GLY A 45 -3.96 13.59 2.94
CA GLY A 45 -4.27 14.56 3.96
C GLY A 45 -4.84 15.83 3.34
N SER A 46 -5.57 16.61 4.15
CA SER A 46 -6.01 17.94 3.74
C SER A 46 -5.90 18.91 4.89
N LYS A 47 -5.64 20.18 4.56
CA LYS A 47 -5.60 21.29 5.55
C LYS A 47 -6.92 21.46 6.31
N GLN A 48 -8.01 20.92 5.76
CA GLN A 48 -9.35 20.96 6.35
C GLN A 48 -9.56 19.83 7.36
N GLY A 49 -8.59 18.91 7.53
CA GLY A 49 -8.66 17.79 8.46
C GLY A 49 -9.65 16.70 8.05
N ARG A 50 -10.04 16.65 6.76
CA ARG A 50 -10.99 15.67 6.23
C ARG A 50 -10.35 14.88 5.10
N LEU A 51 -10.50 13.56 5.13
CA LEU A 51 -10.11 12.68 4.03
C LEU A 51 -11.21 12.65 2.96
N SER A 52 -10.80 12.49 1.72
CA SER A 52 -11.71 12.23 0.60
C SER A 52 -12.48 10.91 0.83
N PRO A 53 -13.75 10.80 0.40
CA PRO A 53 -14.48 9.53 0.44
C PRO A 53 -13.88 8.47 -0.51
N SER A 54 -13.08 8.90 -1.49
CA SER A 54 -12.40 8.03 -2.46
C SER A 54 -10.88 8.13 -2.28
N PRO A 55 -10.15 7.02 -2.41
CA PRO A 55 -8.69 7.05 -2.29
C PRO A 55 -8.05 7.79 -3.47
N ASN A 56 -6.94 8.48 -3.20
CA ASN A 56 -6.12 9.15 -4.20
C ASN A 56 -5.24 8.17 -4.97
N VAL A 57 -4.76 7.12 -4.29
CA VAL A 57 -3.94 6.05 -4.89
C VAL A 57 -4.51 4.70 -4.48
N THR A 58 -4.56 3.76 -5.43
CA THR A 58 -4.87 2.36 -5.17
C THR A 58 -3.72 1.49 -5.65
N ILE A 59 -3.14 0.73 -4.73
CA ILE A 59 -2.08 -0.24 -5.01
C ILE A 59 -2.71 -1.63 -4.89
N SER A 60 -2.59 -2.45 -5.92
CA SER A 60 -3.21 -3.79 -5.97
C SER A 60 -2.26 -4.82 -6.53
N CYS A 61 -2.35 -6.05 -6.03
CA CYS A 61 -1.65 -7.17 -6.65
C CYS A 61 -2.41 -7.64 -7.88
N GLN A 62 -1.70 -8.02 -8.94
CA GLN A 62 -2.32 -8.62 -10.12
C GLN A 62 -2.43 -10.14 -10.04
N ASP A 63 -1.53 -10.78 -9.30
CA ASP A 63 -1.53 -12.22 -9.05
C ASP A 63 -2.57 -12.65 -8.01
N THR A 64 -2.81 -13.95 -7.95
CA THR A 64 -3.66 -14.56 -6.92
C THR A 64 -2.86 -14.88 -5.66
N TYR A 65 -3.59 -14.91 -4.55
CA TYR A 65 -3.10 -15.20 -3.21
C TYR A 65 -2.00 -14.24 -2.74
N CYS A 66 -1.93 -13.00 -3.22
CA CYS A 66 -0.92 -12.07 -2.69
C CYS A 66 -1.26 -11.62 -1.28
N ASN A 67 -2.55 -11.39 -1.03
CA ASN A 67 -3.05 -10.70 0.15
C ASN A 67 -2.29 -9.40 0.43
N LEU A 68 -2.03 -8.62 -0.62
CA LEU A 68 -1.34 -7.34 -0.52
C LEU A 68 -2.02 -6.43 0.51
N GLY A 69 -1.22 -5.77 1.34
CA GLY A 69 -1.73 -4.90 2.40
C GLY A 69 -2.06 -5.64 3.70
N TRP A 70 -1.47 -6.82 3.92
CA TRP A 70 -1.62 -7.55 5.18
C TRP A 70 -0.90 -6.84 6.33
N THR A 71 0.26 -6.25 6.05
CA THR A 71 0.99 -5.35 6.95
C THR A 71 1.42 -4.11 6.19
N LEU A 72 1.49 -2.98 6.90
CA LEU A 72 1.98 -1.70 6.39
C LEU A 72 3.01 -1.14 7.36
N LEU A 73 4.05 -0.50 6.82
CA LEU A 73 5.06 0.24 7.57
C LEU A 73 5.39 1.53 6.80
N ALA A 74 5.53 2.63 7.53
CA ALA A 74 6.10 3.87 7.02
C ALA A 74 7.57 3.96 7.48
N ALA A 75 8.51 3.98 6.54
CA ALA A 75 9.95 4.06 6.83
C ALA A 75 10.69 4.64 5.62
N ASP A 76 11.71 5.45 5.87
CA ASP A 76 12.63 5.94 4.83
C ASP A 76 13.46 4.76 4.32
N ALA A 77 13.01 4.14 3.24
CA ALA A 77 13.55 2.88 2.74
C ALA A 77 14.63 3.12 1.68
N ASP A 78 14.59 4.26 0.99
CA ASP A 78 15.58 4.65 -0.02
C ASP A 78 16.64 5.64 0.50
N GLY A 79 16.48 6.17 1.71
CA GLY A 79 17.44 7.06 2.37
C GLY A 79 17.33 8.52 1.93
N ASP A 80 16.19 8.93 1.37
CA ASP A 80 15.96 10.31 0.92
C ASP A 80 15.52 11.27 2.06
N GLY A 81 15.36 10.76 3.27
CA GLY A 81 14.92 11.51 4.44
C GLY A 81 13.40 11.62 4.60
N GLN A 82 12.61 10.97 3.74
CA GLN A 82 11.16 10.96 3.78
C GLN A 82 10.63 9.52 3.91
N PRO A 83 9.60 9.26 4.75
CA PRO A 83 9.08 7.91 4.88
C PRO A 83 8.41 7.40 3.59
N ASP A 84 8.74 6.17 3.22
CA ASP A 84 8.12 5.41 2.14
C ASP A 84 7.10 4.41 2.67
N LEU A 85 6.21 3.95 1.79
CA LEU A 85 5.23 2.92 2.15
C LEU A 85 5.79 1.53 1.87
N VAL A 86 6.02 0.74 2.92
CA VAL A 86 6.39 -0.67 2.84
C VAL A 86 5.15 -1.54 3.07
N ILE A 87 4.90 -2.49 2.17
CA ILE A 87 3.69 -3.31 2.12
C ILE A 87 4.04 -4.80 2.14
N GLY A 88 3.49 -5.52 3.12
CA GLY A 88 3.60 -6.97 3.20
C GLY A 88 2.52 -7.70 2.40
N SER A 89 2.95 -8.74 1.67
CA SER A 89 2.10 -9.67 0.91
C SER A 89 2.52 -11.11 1.24
N PRO A 90 2.18 -11.64 2.42
CA PRO A 90 2.77 -12.87 2.95
C PRO A 90 2.51 -14.12 2.12
N PHE A 91 1.52 -14.09 1.23
CA PHE A 91 1.12 -15.25 0.42
C PHE A 91 1.48 -15.08 -1.07
N ALA A 92 2.08 -13.95 -1.45
CA ALA A 92 2.46 -13.70 -2.84
C ALA A 92 3.46 -14.74 -3.39
N PRO A 93 3.44 -15.00 -4.72
CA PRO A 93 4.36 -15.94 -5.36
C PRO A 93 5.77 -15.36 -5.50
N GLY A 94 6.51 -15.22 -4.40
CA GLY A 94 7.91 -14.76 -4.36
C GLY A 94 8.91 -15.81 -4.86
N GLY A 95 8.85 -16.18 -6.16
CA GLY A 95 9.70 -17.21 -6.75
C GLY A 95 9.31 -18.66 -6.37
N GLY A 96 8.08 -18.85 -5.90
CA GLY A 96 7.50 -20.14 -5.51
C GLY A 96 6.10 -19.95 -4.91
N LYS A 97 5.35 -21.03 -4.69
CA LYS A 97 4.01 -20.93 -4.09
C LYS A 97 4.10 -20.33 -2.67
N GLN A 98 3.44 -19.20 -2.46
CA GLN A 98 3.22 -18.57 -1.16
C GLN A 98 4.50 -18.34 -0.33
N ARG A 99 5.56 -17.85 -0.97
CA ARG A 99 6.81 -17.48 -0.29
C ARG A 99 6.77 -16.08 0.32
N GLY A 100 5.78 -15.29 -0.07
CA GLY A 100 5.61 -13.92 0.38
C GLY A 100 6.51 -12.94 -0.36
N ILE A 101 6.09 -11.68 -0.39
CA ILE A 101 6.83 -10.55 -0.92
C ILE A 101 6.65 -9.36 0.02
N VAL A 102 7.69 -8.53 0.14
CA VAL A 102 7.61 -7.18 0.72
C VAL A 102 7.95 -6.20 -0.39
N ALA A 103 7.09 -5.20 -0.60
CA ALA A 103 7.31 -4.16 -1.61
C ALA A 103 7.39 -2.79 -0.95
N ALA A 104 8.32 -1.95 -1.41
CA ALA A 104 8.39 -0.55 -1.03
C ALA A 104 7.85 0.33 -2.18
N PHE A 105 7.04 1.31 -1.83
CA PHE A 105 6.53 2.35 -2.72
C PHE A 105 7.08 3.67 -2.21
N TYR A 106 8.04 4.21 -2.95
CA TYR A 106 8.74 5.42 -2.54
C TYR A 106 7.81 6.63 -2.63
N SER A 107 7.90 7.47 -1.61
CA SER A 107 7.19 8.74 -1.56
C SER A 107 7.59 9.58 -2.78
N LEU A 108 6.61 9.95 -3.61
CA LEU A 108 6.91 10.54 -4.91
C LEU A 108 7.22 12.03 -4.71
N SER A 109 8.46 12.45 -5.00
CA SER A 109 8.69 13.85 -5.34
C SER A 109 7.84 14.15 -6.57
N PRO A 110 7.08 15.26 -6.64
CA PRO A 110 6.30 15.59 -7.83
C PRO A 110 7.18 15.46 -9.08
N GLY A 111 6.93 14.42 -9.90
CA GLY A 111 7.64 14.20 -11.16
C GLY A 111 8.61 12.99 -11.30
N LYS A 112 8.66 12.01 -10.38
CA LYS A 112 9.54 10.83 -10.59
C LYS A 112 8.90 9.51 -10.13
N VAL A 113 8.41 8.68 -11.06
CA VAL A 113 7.94 7.31 -10.78
C VAL A 113 9.09 6.33 -11.03
N MET A 114 9.56 5.64 -9.98
CA MET A 114 10.51 4.53 -10.09
C MET A 114 9.86 3.31 -9.43
N VAL A 115 9.73 2.21 -10.18
CA VAL A 115 9.32 0.90 -9.64
C VAL A 115 10.59 0.06 -9.55
N SER A 116 11.04 -0.29 -8.34
CA SER A 116 12.05 -1.33 -8.16
C SER A 116 11.41 -2.60 -7.62
N SER A 117 11.46 -3.67 -8.42
CA SER A 117 11.24 -5.04 -7.96
C SER A 117 12.58 -5.62 -7.49
N GLN A 118 12.64 -6.15 -6.28
CA GLN A 118 13.58 -7.22 -5.91
C GLN A 118 12.81 -8.51 -5.66
#